data_AF-A0A7W0XNH7-F1
#
_entry.id   AF-A0A7W0XNH7-F1
#
_cell.length_a   1.000
_cell.length_b   1.000
_cell.length_c   1.000
_cell.angle_alpha   90.00
_cell.angle_beta   90.00
_cell.angle_gamma   90.00
#
_symmetry.space_group_name_H-M   'P 1'
#
loop_
_entity.id
_entity.type
_entity.pdbx_description
1 polymer ?
#
loop_
_entity_poly.entity_id
_entity_poly.type
_entity_poly.pdbx_seq_one_letter_code
_entity_poly.pdbx_strand_id
1 'polypeptide(L)' 'GSVIRFDKNAAVLIDNKAEPVGTRIFGPVPRELRAKNHMKIISLAPEVL' A
#
# COMPACT_ATOMS: atom_id res chain seq x y z
N GLY A 1 -1.06 21.88 -2.51
CA GLY A 1 -1.10 20.42 -2.31
C GLY A 1 -0.21 19.76 -3.35
N SER A 2 0.43 18.64 -3.01
CA SER A 2 1.18 17.84 -3.98
C SER A 2 0.27 16.77 -4.58
N VAL A 3 0.43 16.47 -5.86
CA VAL A 3 -0.32 15.41 -6.56
C VAL A 3 0.69 14.39 -7.06
N ILE A 4 0.50 13.13 -6.66
CA ILE A 4 1.35 12.01 -7.07
C ILE A 4 0.50 11.10 -7.95
N ARG A 5 1.06 10.64 -9.07
CA ARG A 5 0.39 9.74 -10.02
C ARG A 5 1.31 8.57 -10.33
N PHE A 6 0.72 7.38 -10.43
CA PHE A 6 1.41 6.17 -10.87
C PHE A 6 1.05 5.86 -12.32
N ASP A 7 2.01 5.30 -13.06
CA ASP A 7 1.80 4.93 -14.47
C ASP A 7 0.88 3.71 -14.63
N LYS A 8 0.85 2.84 -13.62
CA LYS A 8 0.08 1.59 -13.62
C LYS A 8 -0.85 1.50 -12.42
N ASN A 9 -1.99 0.86 -12.63
CA ASN A 9 -2.93 0.51 -11.56
C ASN A 9 -2.49 -0.81 -10.91
N ALA A 10 -2.53 -0.87 -9.58
CA ALA A 10 -2.21 -2.06 -8.80
C ALA A 10 -3.18 -2.22 -7.63
N ALA A 11 -3.34 -3.44 -7.13
CA ALA A 11 -4.19 -3.75 -5.99
C ALA A 11 -3.52 -4.80 -5.09
N VAL A 12 -3.81 -4.74 -3.78
CA VAL A 12 -3.36 -5.71 -2.78
C VAL A 12 -4.57 -6.42 -2.22
N LEU A 13 -4.53 -7.75 -2.17
CA LEU A 13 -5.59 -8.56 -1.57
C LEU A 13 -5.50 -8.48 -0.03
N ILE A 14 -6.63 -8.15 0.58
CA ILE A 14 -6.80 -8.06 2.02
C ILE A 14 -7.88 -9.04 2.48
N ASP A 15 -7.72 -9.55 3.70
CA ASP A 15 -8.76 -10.31 4.38
C ASP A 15 -9.79 -9.37 5.05
N ASN A 16 -10.89 -9.91 5.56
CA ASN A 16 -11.94 -9.21 6.31
C ASN A 16 -11.42 -8.47 7.56
N LYS A 17 -10.20 -8.79 8.01
CA LYS A 17 -9.48 -8.12 9.10
C LYS A 17 -8.55 -7.00 8.62
N ALA A 18 -8.63 -6.61 7.35
CA ALA A 18 -7.77 -5.61 6.70
C ALA A 18 -6.27 -5.94 6.70
N GLU A 19 -5.94 -7.22 6.87
CA GLU A 19 -4.56 -7.72 6.79
C GLU A 19 -4.25 -8.19 5.37
N PRO A 20 -3.02 -7.94 4.85
CA PRO A 20 -2.63 -8.45 3.55
C PRO A 20 -2.56 -9.98 3.59
N VAL A 21 -3.17 -10.64 2.59
CA VAL A 21 -3.07 -12.10 2.42
C VAL A 21 -1.66 -12.50 1.98
N GLY A 22 -0.97 -11.61 1.27
CA GLY A 22 0.41 -11.80 0.81
C GLY A 22 1.46 -11.36 1.82
N THR A 23 2.64 -11.96 1.73
CA THR A 23 3.80 -11.66 2.59
C THR A 23 4.76 -10.62 2.00
N ARG A 24 4.59 -10.24 0.73
CA ARG A 24 5.47 -9.29 0.03
C ARG A 24 4.70 -8.37 -0.90
N ILE A 25 5.06 -7.09 -0.90
CA ILE A 25 4.51 -6.07 -1.79
C ILE A 25 5.59 -5.62 -2.75
N PHE A 26 5.19 -5.36 -4.00
CA PHE A 26 6.07 -4.89 -5.06
C PHE A 26 5.66 -3.50 -5.50
N GLY A 27 6.66 -2.65 -5.73
CA GLY A 27 6.47 -1.29 -6.18
C GLY A 27 6.23 -0.28 -5.05
N PRO A 28 6.23 1.02 -5.39
CA PRO A 28 6.01 2.10 -4.45
C PRO A 28 4.54 2.15 -4.00
N VAL A 29 4.31 2.47 -2.73
CA VAL A 29 2.97 2.63 -2.17
C VAL A 29 2.72 4.07 -1.68
N PRO A 30 1.49 4.58 -1.81
CA PRO A 30 1.13 5.91 -1.32
C PRO A 30 1.07 6.00 0.22
N ARG A 31 1.54 7.12 0.80
CA ARG A 31 1.49 7.40 2.25
C ARG A 31 0.08 7.45 2.83
N GLU A 32 -0.92 7.70 2.00
CA GLU A 32 -2.34 7.78 2.36
C GLU A 32 -2.87 6.48 2.97
N LEU A 33 -2.24 5.34 2.68
CA LEU A 33 -2.56 4.04 3.29
C LEU A 33 -2.39 4.05 4.82
N ARG A 34 -1.58 4.97 5.37
CA ARG A 34 -1.38 5.11 6.81
C ARG A 34 -2.64 5.64 7.48
N ALA A 35 -3.30 6.63 6.87
CA ALA A 35 -4.54 7.20 7.37
C ALA A 35 -5.70 6.19 7.32
N LYS A 36 -5.60 5.18 6.45
CA LYS A 36 -6.59 4.10 6.30
C LYS A 36 -6.27 2.85 7.14
N ASN A 37 -5.36 2.94 8.11
CA ASN A 37 -4.95 1.85 9.00
C ASN A 37 -4.34 0.62 8.31
N HIS A 38 -3.84 0.73 7.08
CA HIS A 38 -3.14 -0.35 6.38
C HIS A 38 -1.63 -0.40 6.71
N MET A 39 -1.28 -0.36 7.99
CA MET A 39 0.11 -0.25 8.45
C MET A 39 0.99 -1.43 7.98
N LYS A 40 0.46 -2.65 8.00
CA LYS A 40 1.18 -3.85 7.52
C LYS A 40 1.61 -3.75 6.05
N ILE A 41 0.77 -3.13 5.21
CA ILE A 41 1.07 -2.93 3.78
C ILE A 41 2.24 -1.95 3.62
N ILE A 42 2.26 -0.86 4.39
CA ILE A 42 3.35 0.12 4.37
C ILE A 42 4.66 -0.50 4.88
N SER A 43 4.59 -1.32 5.93
CA SER A 43 5.78 -1.98 6.49
C SER A 43 6.44 -2.97 5.54
N LEU A 44 5.65 -3.63 4.67
CA LEU A 44 6.15 -4.62 3.71
C LEU A 44 6.53 -4.01 2.35
N ALA A 45 6.22 -2.73 2.12
CA ALA A 45 6.50 -2.07 0.87
C ALA A 45 7.98 -1.64 0.77
N PRO A 46 8.59 -1.77 -0.42
CA PRO A 46 9.98 -1.37 -0.64
C PRO A 46 10.19 0.14 -0.61
N GLU A 47 9.17 0.92 -1.01
CA GLU A 47 9.24 2.38 -1.09
C GLU A 47 7.86 3.00 -0.81
N VAL A 48 7.85 4.15 -0.14
CA VAL A 48 6.64 4.84 0.29
C VAL A 48 6.69 6.30 -0.18
N LEU A 49 5.76 6.68 -1.05
CA LEU A 49 5.66 8.01 -1.67
C LEU A 49 4.58 8.86 -1.01
#